data_AF-A0A924NMH4-F1
#
_entry.id   AF-A0A924NMH4-F1
#
_cell.length_a   1.000
_cell.length_b   1.000
_cell.length_c   1.000
_cell.angle_alpha   90.00
_cell.angle_beta   90.00
_cell.angle_gamma   90.00
#
_symmetry.space_group_name_H-M   'P 1'
#
loop_
_entity.id
_entity.type
_entity.pdbx_description
1 polymer ?
#
loop_
_entity_poly.entity_id
_entity_poly.type
_entity_poly.pdbx_seq_one_letter_code
_entity_poly.pdbx_strand_id
1 'polypeptide(L)'
;MNQAQIGFGQVRHTRLRPVRHAFAYPTYFLMLPMRSLGSTALAINRRAALSFYDTDHGDGQGSALAWMEALLQREGITDADGEIWLHCYPRVFGYTFKPVSFWYCHRLDGSLRAIVVEVNNTFGERHCYVLDQPRLGVELTAAKVFHVSPFCPVEGRYRFRFMRTGDRTVARVDYDDNQGALIETSVSGTLQPITPASIRHA
;
A
#
# COMPACT_ATOMS: atom_id res chain seq x y z
N MET A 1 -6.91 21.24 -3.29
CA MET A 1 -7.11 20.45 -2.05
C MET A 1 -6.94 18.99 -2.41
N ASN A 2 -6.19 18.23 -1.62
CA ASN A 2 -6.07 16.79 -1.84
C ASN A 2 -7.41 16.13 -1.49
N GLN A 3 -7.94 15.33 -2.42
CA GLN A 3 -9.22 14.66 -2.26
C GLN A 3 -9.02 13.16 -2.15
N ALA A 4 -9.77 12.49 -1.27
CA ALA A 4 -9.75 11.05 -1.15
C ALA A 4 -10.27 10.38 -2.44
N GLN A 5 -9.57 9.35 -2.91
CA GLN A 5 -9.86 8.67 -4.16
C GLN A 5 -10.05 7.16 -3.94
N ILE A 6 -10.76 6.53 -4.85
CA ILE A 6 -10.90 5.08 -4.98
C ILE A 6 -10.36 4.66 -6.34
N GLY A 7 -9.50 3.66 -6.37
CA GLY A 7 -8.94 3.08 -7.58
C GLY A 7 -9.71 1.84 -7.99
N PHE A 8 -10.05 1.72 -9.27
CA PHE A 8 -10.60 0.50 -9.86
C PHE A 8 -9.62 -0.08 -10.87
N GLY A 9 -9.34 -1.37 -10.77
CA GLY A 9 -8.42 -2.02 -11.69
C GLY A 9 -8.24 -3.50 -11.40
N GLN A 10 -6.99 -3.95 -11.30
CA GLN A 10 -6.67 -5.37 -11.17
C GLN A 10 -5.47 -5.60 -10.25
N VAL A 11 -5.53 -6.73 -9.53
CA VAL A 11 -4.34 -7.37 -8.96
C VAL A 11 -3.87 -8.45 -9.92
N ARG A 12 -2.56 -8.54 -10.11
CA ARG A 12 -1.91 -9.65 -10.81
C ARG A 12 -0.93 -10.32 -9.87
N HIS A 13 -0.85 -11.63 -9.98
CA HIS A 13 0.12 -12.42 -9.26
C HIS A 13 0.56 -13.57 -10.15
N THR A 14 1.87 -13.69 -10.36
CA THR A 14 2.49 -14.75 -11.14
C THR A 14 3.56 -15.41 -10.29
N ARG A 15 3.39 -16.70 -9.99
CA ARG A 15 4.48 -17.54 -9.51
C ARG A 15 5.18 -18.13 -10.74
N LEU A 16 6.49 -17.94 -10.87
CA LEU A 16 7.25 -18.35 -12.05
C LEU A 16 7.74 -19.79 -11.97
N ARG A 17 8.05 -20.28 -10.76
CA ARG A 17 8.65 -21.61 -10.51
C ARG A 17 7.90 -22.38 -9.40
N PRO A 18 8.01 -23.72 -9.34
CA PRO A 18 8.58 -24.60 -10.37
C PRO A 18 7.71 -24.70 -11.62
N VAL A 19 6.40 -24.47 -11.47
CA VAL A 19 5.44 -24.34 -12.57
C VAL A 19 4.88 -22.93 -12.54
N ARG A 20 4.76 -22.33 -13.73
CA ARG A 20 4.19 -21.00 -13.88
C ARG A 20 2.69 -21.01 -13.57
N HIS A 21 2.29 -20.27 -12.55
CA HIS A 21 0.88 -20.04 -12.22
C HIS A 21 0.62 -18.53 -12.17
N ALA A 22 -0.27 -18.06 -13.03
CA ALA A 22 -0.62 -16.66 -13.13
C ALA A 22 -2.12 -16.47 -12.96
N PHE A 23 -2.51 -15.49 -12.16
CA PHE A 23 -3.89 -15.06 -12.01
C PHE A 23 -3.97 -13.54 -11.99
N ALA A 24 -5.07 -13.03 -12.54
CA ALA A 24 -5.42 -11.63 -12.53
C ALA A 24 -6.90 -11.50 -12.20
N TYR A 25 -7.26 -10.64 -11.26
CA TYR A 25 -8.64 -10.42 -10.86
C TYR A 25 -8.92 -8.93 -10.68
N PRO A 26 -10.17 -8.49 -10.97
CA PRO A 26 -10.58 -7.13 -10.72
C PRO A 26 -10.47 -6.79 -9.24
N THR A 27 -10.16 -5.53 -8.94
CA THR A 27 -9.97 -5.06 -7.57
C THR A 27 -10.32 -3.58 -7.46
N TYR A 28 -10.56 -3.14 -6.22
CA TYR A 28 -10.61 -1.73 -5.87
C TYR A 28 -9.82 -1.48 -4.59
N PHE A 29 -9.28 -0.27 -4.48
CA PHE A 29 -8.47 0.15 -3.34
C PHE A 29 -8.70 1.64 -3.06
N LEU A 30 -8.41 2.07 -1.84
CA LEU A 30 -8.46 3.46 -1.43
C LEU A 30 -7.11 4.15 -1.69
N MET A 31 -7.16 5.45 -1.96
CA MET A 31 -6.03 6.36 -1.99
C MET A 31 -6.39 7.60 -1.16
N LEU A 32 -5.94 7.63 0.09
CA LEU A 32 -6.37 8.59 1.11
C LEU A 32 -5.26 9.61 1.41
N PRO A 33 -5.52 10.93 1.30
CA PRO A 33 -4.57 11.95 1.75
C PRO A 33 -4.68 12.10 3.27
N MET A 34 -3.80 11.45 4.01
CA MET A 34 -3.97 11.22 5.44
C MET A 34 -3.85 12.50 6.27
N ARG A 35 -3.00 13.47 5.89
CA ARG A 35 -2.86 14.73 6.64
C ARG A 35 -4.00 15.70 6.34
N SER A 36 -4.53 15.69 5.12
CA SER A 36 -5.64 16.56 4.72
C SER A 36 -6.99 15.83 4.64
N LEU A 37 -7.13 14.65 5.27
CA LEU A 37 -8.35 13.84 5.16
C LEU A 37 -9.51 14.56 5.85
N GLY A 38 -10.34 15.22 5.04
CA GLY A 38 -11.55 15.88 5.49
C GLY A 38 -12.79 15.00 5.38
N SER A 39 -13.96 15.65 5.33
CA SER A 39 -15.23 14.97 5.09
C SER A 39 -15.22 14.26 3.73
N THR A 40 -15.65 13.00 3.72
CA THR A 40 -15.71 12.14 2.54
C THR A 40 -16.93 11.22 2.61
N ALA A 41 -17.37 10.69 1.47
CA ALA A 41 -18.45 9.71 1.43
C ALA A 41 -18.05 8.34 2.04
N LEU A 42 -16.75 8.08 2.17
CA LEU A 42 -16.22 6.89 2.83
C LEU A 42 -16.45 6.96 4.35
N ALA A 43 -16.87 5.85 4.95
CA ALA A 43 -16.95 5.76 6.40
C ALA A 43 -15.54 5.65 7.02
N ILE A 44 -15.16 6.64 7.84
CA ILE A 44 -13.90 6.66 8.57
C ILE A 44 -14.17 6.26 10.03
N ASN A 45 -13.45 5.25 10.53
CA ASN A 45 -13.56 4.68 11.88
C ASN A 45 -14.99 4.32 12.32
N ARG A 46 -15.85 3.95 11.37
CA ARG A 46 -17.25 3.59 11.63
C ARG A 46 -17.74 2.51 10.67
N ARG A 47 -18.70 1.72 11.13
CA ARG A 47 -19.23 0.58 10.36
C ARG A 47 -20.00 1.07 9.14
N ALA A 48 -19.72 0.47 7.98
CA ALA A 48 -20.43 0.65 6.72
C ALA A 48 -20.14 -0.52 5.78
N ALA A 49 -20.77 -0.53 4.59
CA ALA A 49 -20.44 -1.48 3.53
C ALA A 49 -18.96 -1.36 3.12
N LEU A 50 -18.47 -0.13 2.94
CA LEU A 50 -17.05 0.20 2.77
C LEU A 50 -16.61 1.19 3.85
N SER A 51 -15.53 0.86 4.54
CA SER A 51 -15.00 1.71 5.62
C SER A 51 -13.47 1.63 5.72
N PHE A 52 -12.86 2.70 6.23
CA PHE A 52 -11.47 2.74 6.64
C PHE A 52 -11.40 2.83 8.17
N TYR A 53 -10.45 2.12 8.77
CA TYR A 53 -10.18 2.19 10.20
C TYR A 53 -8.69 2.41 10.44
N ASP A 54 -8.34 3.38 11.29
CA ASP A 54 -6.94 3.61 11.67
C ASP A 54 -6.32 2.36 12.31
N THR A 55 -7.11 1.64 13.12
CA THR A 55 -6.67 0.41 13.81
C THR A 55 -6.32 -0.74 12.84
N ASP A 56 -6.63 -0.59 11.55
CA ASP A 56 -6.18 -1.55 10.56
C ASP A 56 -4.70 -1.45 10.20
N HIS A 57 -4.08 -0.33 10.51
CA HIS A 57 -2.73 0.02 10.12
C HIS A 57 -1.81 0.15 11.32
N GLY A 58 -0.50 0.09 11.06
CA GLY A 58 0.52 0.37 12.04
C GLY A 58 0.60 -0.66 13.16
N ASP A 59 0.61 -0.23 14.41
CA ASP A 59 0.50 -1.12 15.58
C ASP A 59 -0.97 -1.45 15.94
N GLY A 60 -1.92 -0.93 15.17
CA GLY A 60 -3.36 -1.11 15.40
C GLY A 60 -3.89 -0.28 16.57
N GLN A 61 -3.10 0.64 17.10
CA GLN A 61 -3.47 1.52 18.20
C GLN A 61 -3.64 2.95 17.69
N GLY A 62 -4.72 3.60 18.12
CA GLY A 62 -4.92 5.02 17.87
C GLY A 62 -4.98 5.39 16.38
N SER A 63 -4.19 6.40 16.00
CA SER A 63 -4.20 6.99 14.65
C SER A 63 -3.09 6.39 13.79
N ALA A 64 -3.46 5.93 12.59
CA ALA A 64 -2.53 5.40 11.61
C ALA A 64 -1.57 6.48 11.09
N LEU A 65 -2.04 7.73 10.98
CA LEU A 65 -1.19 8.87 10.61
C LEU A 65 -0.11 9.11 11.68
N ALA A 66 -0.50 9.19 12.96
CA ALA A 66 0.46 9.41 14.04
C ALA A 66 1.51 8.30 14.12
N TRP A 67 1.09 7.05 13.93
CA TRP A 67 2.00 5.91 13.85
C TRP A 67 2.99 6.06 12.68
N MET A 68 2.51 6.41 11.49
CA MET A 68 3.35 6.60 10.30
C MET A 68 4.37 7.73 10.52
N GLU A 69 3.95 8.85 11.10
CA GLU A 69 4.85 9.96 11.42
C GLU A 69 5.92 9.56 12.44
N ALA A 70 5.55 8.79 13.46
CA ALA A 70 6.50 8.26 14.43
C ALA A 70 7.48 7.26 13.78
N LEU A 71 7.03 6.43 12.83
CA LEU A 71 7.88 5.53 12.07
C LEU A 71 8.90 6.32 11.24
N LEU A 72 8.47 7.34 10.49
CA LEU A 72 9.37 8.18 9.70
C LEU A 72 10.46 8.83 10.56
N GLN A 73 10.09 9.35 11.73
CA GLN A 73 11.04 9.93 12.68
C GLN A 73 12.07 8.91 13.18
N ARG A 74 11.63 7.68 13.52
CA ARG A 74 12.52 6.60 13.96
C ARG A 74 13.51 6.18 12.88
N GLU A 75 13.09 6.22 11.62
CA GLU A 75 13.92 5.92 10.44
C GLU A 75 14.78 7.11 9.99
N GLY A 76 14.78 8.22 10.75
CA GLY A 76 15.58 9.41 10.43
C GLY A 76 15.04 10.25 9.26
N ILE A 77 13.83 9.98 8.78
CA ILE A 77 13.16 10.73 7.71
C ILE A 77 12.40 11.90 8.35
N THR A 78 13.07 13.05 8.44
CA THR A 78 12.56 14.24 9.14
C THR A 78 12.04 15.33 8.20
N ASP A 79 12.31 15.21 6.90
CA ASP A 79 11.92 16.15 5.83
C ASP A 79 10.72 15.65 5.00
N ALA A 80 9.93 14.69 5.50
CA ALA A 80 8.65 14.25 4.91
C ALA A 80 7.46 15.07 5.47
N ASP A 81 7.50 16.38 5.23
CA ASP A 81 6.60 17.39 5.80
C ASP A 81 5.40 17.75 4.90
N GLY A 82 5.30 17.17 3.70
CA GLY A 82 4.18 17.31 2.76
C GLY A 82 3.03 16.34 3.01
N GLU A 83 2.21 16.05 2.00
CA GLU A 83 1.10 15.09 2.14
C GLU A 83 1.59 13.64 2.31
N ILE A 84 0.88 12.87 3.14
CA ILE A 84 1.07 11.42 3.27
C ILE A 84 -0.13 10.74 2.63
N TRP A 85 0.08 10.06 1.50
CA TRP A 85 -0.99 9.31 0.84
C TRP A 85 -0.95 7.84 1.23
N LEU A 86 -2.09 7.30 1.67
CA LEU A 86 -2.26 5.88 1.95
C LEU A 86 -3.00 5.17 0.82
N HIS A 87 -2.33 4.21 0.18
CA HIS A 87 -2.93 3.24 -0.71
C HIS A 87 -3.19 1.94 0.06
N CYS A 88 -4.46 1.62 0.33
CA CYS A 88 -4.85 0.44 1.08
C CYS A 88 -6.18 -0.16 0.60
N TYR A 89 -6.50 -1.35 1.09
CA TYR A 89 -7.81 -1.96 0.90
C TYR A 89 -8.79 -1.50 1.99
N PRO A 90 -10.04 -1.16 1.64
CA PRO A 90 -11.07 -0.85 2.63
C PRO A 90 -11.50 -2.12 3.37
N ARG A 91 -12.13 -1.94 4.53
CA ARG A 91 -13.00 -2.98 5.09
C ARG A 91 -14.26 -3.12 4.24
N VAL A 92 -14.66 -4.35 3.96
CA VAL A 92 -15.89 -4.70 3.24
C VAL A 92 -16.82 -5.43 4.20
N PHE A 93 -17.98 -4.84 4.51
CA PHE A 93 -18.93 -5.33 5.52
C PHE A 93 -18.26 -5.66 6.88
N GLY A 94 -17.24 -4.88 7.26
CA GLY A 94 -16.48 -5.07 8.50
C GLY A 94 -15.35 -6.11 8.43
N TYR A 95 -15.21 -6.84 7.32
CA TYR A 95 -14.09 -7.75 7.09
C TYR A 95 -12.93 -6.99 6.46
N THR A 96 -11.71 -7.28 6.91
CA THR A 96 -10.50 -6.66 6.37
C THR A 96 -9.67 -7.68 5.62
N PHE A 97 -9.25 -7.33 4.42
CA PHE A 97 -8.24 -8.07 3.67
C PHE A 97 -6.95 -7.24 3.67
N LYS A 98 -5.90 -7.69 4.38
CA LYS A 98 -4.66 -6.93 4.58
C LYS A 98 -3.47 -7.59 3.87
N PRO A 99 -3.35 -7.51 2.53
CA PRO A 99 -2.16 -8.04 1.86
C PRO A 99 -0.97 -7.09 2.04
N VAL A 100 -1.13 -5.84 1.60
CA VAL A 100 -0.10 -4.79 1.65
C VAL A 100 -0.76 -3.42 1.59
N SER A 101 -0.19 -2.44 2.27
CA SER A 101 -0.53 -1.02 2.15
C SER A 101 0.72 -0.22 1.77
N PHE A 102 0.55 0.82 0.97
CA PHE A 102 1.65 1.68 0.53
C PHE A 102 1.41 3.12 0.99
N TRP A 103 2.37 3.65 1.74
CA TRP A 103 2.35 5.01 2.24
C TRP A 103 3.33 5.85 1.42
N TYR A 104 2.82 6.82 0.67
CA TYR A 104 3.62 7.75 -0.13
C TYR A 104 3.80 9.05 0.65
N CYS A 105 4.99 9.24 1.20
CA CYS A 105 5.33 10.38 2.02
C CYS A 105 6.00 11.44 1.16
N HIS A 106 5.43 12.65 1.10
CA HIS A 106 5.95 13.74 0.29
C HIS A 106 6.62 14.81 1.15
N ARG A 107 7.48 15.62 0.52
CA ARG A 107 7.94 16.90 1.09
C ARG A 107 6.94 18.01 0.79
N LEU A 108 7.08 19.17 1.43
CA LEU A 108 6.25 20.36 1.19
C LEU A 108 6.25 20.82 -0.28
N ASP A 109 7.36 20.61 -1.00
CA ASP A 109 7.45 20.93 -2.44
C ASP A 109 6.67 19.95 -3.35
N GLY A 110 6.03 18.93 -2.76
CA GLY A 110 5.28 17.89 -3.47
C GLY A 110 6.15 16.76 -4.03
N SER A 111 7.47 16.79 -3.85
CA SER A 111 8.36 15.70 -4.23
C SER A 111 8.17 14.49 -3.33
N LEU A 112 8.30 13.29 -3.90
CA LEU A 112 8.21 12.05 -3.14
C LEU A 112 9.48 11.86 -2.29
N ARG A 113 9.31 11.79 -0.98
CA ARG A 113 10.41 11.64 -0.01
C ARG A 113 10.69 10.18 0.29
N ALA A 114 9.65 9.41 0.57
CA ALA A 114 9.75 8.02 0.95
C ALA A 114 8.50 7.25 0.55
N ILE A 115 8.64 5.94 0.37
CA ILE A 115 7.50 5.03 0.33
C ILE A 115 7.68 4.02 1.45
N VAL A 116 6.69 3.88 2.32
CA VAL A 116 6.66 2.81 3.32
C VAL A 116 5.70 1.72 2.83
N VAL A 117 6.22 0.50 2.70
CA VAL A 117 5.45 -0.68 2.32
C VAL A 117 5.10 -1.45 3.58
N GLU A 118 3.87 -1.30 4.03
CA GLU A 118 3.32 -1.98 5.20
C GLU A 118 2.73 -3.33 4.76
N VAL A 119 3.38 -4.42 5.15
CA VAL A 119 2.96 -5.78 4.84
C VAL A 119 2.42 -6.44 6.12
N ASN A 120 1.27 -7.09 6.00
CA ASN A 120 0.67 -7.85 7.09
C ASN A 120 0.77 -9.34 6.74
N ASN A 121 1.12 -10.18 7.71
CA ASN A 121 1.06 -11.64 7.54
C ASN A 121 -0.22 -12.23 8.14
N THR A 122 -0.50 -13.48 7.79
CA THR A 122 -1.71 -14.20 8.25
C THR A 122 -1.70 -14.51 9.75
N PHE A 123 -0.57 -14.29 10.44
CA PHE A 123 -0.42 -14.49 11.89
C PHE A 123 -0.60 -13.20 12.68
N GLY A 124 -0.95 -12.10 12.01
CA GLY A 124 -1.18 -10.80 12.65
C GLY A 124 0.09 -9.99 12.90
N GLU A 125 1.25 -10.47 12.45
CA GLU A 125 2.49 -9.71 12.49
C GLU A 125 2.54 -8.73 11.31
N ARG A 126 3.16 -7.58 11.55
CA ARG A 126 3.25 -6.47 10.60
C ARG A 126 4.70 -6.06 10.41
N HIS A 127 5.04 -5.69 9.19
CA HIS A 127 6.38 -5.21 8.86
C HIS A 127 6.35 -4.10 7.83
N CYS A 128 7.29 -3.17 7.99
CA CYS A 128 7.42 -2.02 7.12
C CYS A 128 8.76 -2.06 6.40
N TYR A 129 8.71 -2.08 5.06
CA TYR A 129 9.88 -1.77 4.25
C TYR A 129 9.89 -0.27 3.96
N VAL A 130 10.90 0.43 4.45
CA VAL A 130 11.05 1.87 4.25
C VAL A 130 11.94 2.09 3.04
N LEU A 131 11.38 2.67 1.99
CA LEU A 131 12.08 2.95 0.74
C LEU A 131 12.47 4.43 0.70
N ASP A 132 13.76 4.68 0.91
CA ASP A 132 14.34 6.02 0.96
C ASP A 132 14.51 6.63 -0.44
N GLN A 133 14.10 7.89 -0.60
CA GLN A 133 14.22 8.69 -1.85
C GLN A 133 13.79 7.96 -3.13
N PRO A 134 12.59 7.36 -3.19
CA PRO A 134 12.15 6.60 -4.34
C PRO A 134 11.86 7.50 -5.53
N ARG A 135 12.13 7.00 -6.74
CA ARG A 135 11.77 7.63 -8.01
C ARG A 135 10.73 6.78 -8.72
N LEU A 136 9.63 7.41 -9.16
CA LEU A 136 8.61 6.70 -9.93
C LEU A 136 9.20 6.12 -11.22
N GLY A 137 8.81 4.89 -11.54
CA GLY A 137 9.32 4.12 -12.66
C GLY A 137 10.68 3.45 -12.41
N VAL A 138 11.41 3.84 -11.37
CA VAL A 138 12.69 3.25 -10.98
C VAL A 138 12.47 2.11 -10.00
N GLU A 139 13.23 1.04 -10.16
CA GLU A 139 13.19 -0.10 -9.25
C GLU A 139 13.94 0.21 -7.95
N LEU A 140 13.35 -0.17 -6.82
CA LEU A 140 13.97 -0.17 -5.51
C LEU A 140 14.04 -1.60 -4.99
N THR A 141 15.04 -1.88 -4.15
CA THR A 141 15.17 -3.22 -3.58
C THR A 141 15.35 -3.16 -2.08
N ALA A 142 14.70 -4.07 -1.36
CA ALA A 142 14.95 -4.30 0.06
C ALA A 142 15.23 -5.78 0.31
N ALA A 143 16.20 -6.07 1.18
CA ALA A 143 16.41 -7.43 1.66
C ALA A 143 15.13 -7.92 2.35
N LYS A 144 14.69 -9.15 2.06
CA LYS A 144 13.54 -9.73 2.75
C LYS A 144 13.98 -10.08 4.17
N VAL A 145 13.57 -9.27 5.12
CA VAL A 145 13.86 -9.46 6.55
C VAL A 145 12.63 -9.93 7.34
N PHE A 146 11.49 -10.17 6.67
CA PHE A 146 10.21 -10.51 7.31
C PHE A 146 9.51 -11.75 6.75
N HIS A 147 8.93 -12.54 7.66
CA HIS A 147 8.10 -13.70 7.35
C HIS A 147 6.68 -13.28 6.95
N VAL A 148 6.44 -13.12 5.65
CA VAL A 148 5.07 -12.86 5.14
C VAL A 148 4.28 -14.16 4.87
N SER A 149 4.93 -15.33 5.00
CA SER A 149 4.32 -16.64 4.79
C SER A 149 5.12 -17.73 5.49
N PRO A 150 4.49 -18.76 6.10
CA PRO A 150 5.18 -19.91 6.69
C PRO A 150 5.84 -20.83 5.63
N PHE A 151 5.69 -20.53 4.34
CA PHE A 151 6.19 -21.35 3.23
C PHE A 151 7.37 -20.75 2.47
N CYS A 152 7.95 -19.62 2.93
CA CYS A 152 9.08 -18.98 2.27
C CYS A 152 10.17 -18.58 3.28
N PRO A 153 11.39 -19.13 3.19
CA PRO A 153 12.53 -18.73 4.03
C PRO A 153 12.74 -17.21 4.04
N VAL A 154 13.34 -16.67 5.11
CA VAL A 154 13.81 -15.27 5.19
C VAL A 154 15.10 -15.12 4.39
N GLU A 155 14.99 -15.39 3.10
CA GLU A 155 16.06 -15.29 2.13
C GLU A 155 15.51 -14.55 0.91
N GLY A 156 16.41 -14.00 0.09
CA GLY A 156 16.02 -13.27 -1.11
C GLY A 156 15.70 -11.80 -0.89
N ARG A 157 15.07 -11.20 -1.89
CA ARG A 157 14.95 -9.74 -2.03
C ARG A 157 13.61 -9.36 -2.63
N TYR A 158 12.99 -8.33 -2.07
CA TYR A 158 11.84 -7.68 -2.71
C TYR A 158 12.34 -6.62 -3.69
N ARG A 159 11.75 -6.62 -4.88
CA ARG A 159 11.90 -5.56 -5.88
C ARG A 159 10.59 -4.79 -5.96
N PHE A 160 10.67 -3.51 -5.66
CA PHE A 160 9.53 -2.60 -5.68
C PHE A 160 9.61 -1.70 -6.89
N ARG A 161 8.46 -1.46 -7.54
CA ARG A 161 8.37 -0.45 -8.59
C ARG A 161 7.02 0.24 -8.54
N PHE A 162 7.05 1.55 -8.41
CA PHE A 162 5.85 2.38 -8.33
C PHE A 162 5.76 3.26 -9.57
N MET A 163 4.59 3.34 -10.17
CA MET A 163 4.34 4.13 -11.37
C MET A 163 3.05 4.92 -11.19
N ARG A 164 3.06 6.17 -11.66
CA ARG A 164 1.86 7.00 -11.74
C ARG A 164 1.86 7.76 -13.06
N THR A 165 0.76 7.67 -13.80
CA THR A 165 0.56 8.38 -15.07
C THR A 165 -0.87 8.90 -15.12
N GLY A 166 -1.03 10.22 -14.97
CA GLY A 166 -2.34 10.84 -14.73
C GLY A 166 -3.01 10.22 -13.51
N ASP A 167 -4.23 9.71 -13.71
CA ASP A 167 -5.02 9.06 -12.67
C ASP A 167 -4.72 7.56 -12.51
N ARG A 168 -3.84 6.99 -13.34
CA ARG A 168 -3.46 5.58 -13.24
C ARG A 168 -2.29 5.41 -12.28
N THR A 169 -2.44 4.50 -11.32
CA THR A 169 -1.37 4.07 -10.41
C THR A 169 -1.06 2.58 -10.57
N VAL A 170 0.20 2.22 -10.38
CA VAL A 170 0.67 0.83 -10.34
C VAL A 170 1.71 0.69 -9.24
N ALA A 171 1.50 -0.26 -8.34
CA ALA A 171 2.50 -0.73 -7.39
C ALA A 171 2.88 -2.17 -7.74
N ARG A 172 4.17 -2.43 -7.95
CA ARG A 172 4.73 -3.77 -8.15
C ARG A 172 5.55 -4.18 -6.96
N VAL A 173 5.36 -5.42 -6.54
CA VAL A 173 6.13 -6.07 -5.47
C VAL A 173 6.52 -7.44 -5.98
N ASP A 174 7.72 -7.54 -6.49
CA ASP A 174 8.28 -8.80 -6.98
C ASP A 174 9.21 -9.38 -5.91
N TYR A 175 9.38 -10.69 -5.93
CA TYR A 175 10.24 -11.41 -5.01
C TYR A 175 11.18 -12.33 -5.77
N ASP A 176 12.46 -12.17 -5.50
CA ASP A 176 13.54 -13.01 -5.99
C ASP A 176 14.08 -13.86 -4.84
N ASP A 177 14.35 -15.14 -5.10
CA ASP A 177 15.11 -16.03 -4.22
C ASP A 177 16.55 -16.21 -4.74
N ASN A 178 17.33 -17.11 -4.14
CA ASN A 178 18.72 -17.37 -4.53
C ASN A 178 18.88 -17.90 -5.97
N GLN A 179 17.79 -18.35 -6.62
CA GLN A 179 17.75 -18.81 -8.00
C GLN A 179 17.14 -17.76 -8.96
N GLY A 180 16.87 -16.54 -8.47
CA GLY A 180 16.31 -15.43 -9.25
C GLY A 180 14.81 -15.22 -9.02
N ALA A 181 14.14 -14.58 -9.98
CA ALA A 181 12.73 -14.22 -9.85
C ALA A 181 11.84 -15.43 -9.54
N LEU A 182 10.97 -15.29 -8.53
CA LEU A 182 10.04 -16.34 -8.10
C LEU A 182 8.58 -15.88 -8.19
N ILE A 183 8.29 -14.68 -7.71
CA ILE A 183 6.95 -14.12 -7.67
C ILE A 183 6.96 -12.72 -8.29
N GLU A 184 6.01 -12.46 -9.18
CA GLU A 184 5.74 -11.13 -9.72
C GLU A 184 4.34 -10.72 -9.32
N THR A 185 4.19 -9.57 -8.66
CA THR A 185 2.87 -9.06 -8.27
C THR A 185 2.70 -7.61 -8.63
N SER A 186 1.46 -7.23 -8.93
CA SER A 186 1.12 -5.84 -9.15
C SER A 186 -0.31 -5.54 -8.75
N VAL A 187 -0.51 -4.39 -8.10
CA VAL A 187 -1.82 -3.75 -7.97
C VAL A 187 -1.83 -2.55 -8.90
N SER A 188 -2.86 -2.44 -9.72
CA SER A 188 -3.04 -1.29 -10.60
C SER A 188 -4.48 -0.84 -10.65
N GLY A 189 -4.71 0.45 -10.85
CA GLY A 189 -6.05 0.98 -11.03
C GLY A 189 -6.05 2.41 -11.52
N THR A 190 -7.22 2.83 -12.00
CA THR A 190 -7.51 4.23 -12.33
C THR A 190 -8.24 4.84 -11.14
N LEU A 191 -7.70 5.94 -10.62
CA LEU A 191 -8.20 6.67 -9.48
C LEU A 191 -9.38 7.56 -9.91
N GLN A 192 -10.41 7.59 -9.09
CA GLN A 192 -11.51 8.54 -9.19
C GLN A 192 -11.90 9.05 -7.80
N PRO A 193 -12.50 10.26 -7.68
CA PRO A 193 -12.94 10.79 -6.40
C PRO A 193 -13.89 9.84 -5.66
N ILE A 194 -13.75 9.77 -4.33
CA ILE A 194 -14.72 9.04 -3.50
C ILE A 194 -16.03 9.82 -3.46
N THR A 195 -17.08 9.21 -3.99
CA THR A 195 -18.47 9.70 -3.98
C THR A 195 -19.40 8.55 -3.57
N PRO A 196 -20.66 8.84 -3.21
CA PRO A 196 -21.64 7.77 -2.97
C PRO A 196 -21.81 6.82 -4.16
N ALA A 197 -21.63 7.31 -5.40
CA ALA A 197 -21.72 6.49 -6.59
C ALA A 197 -20.52 5.54 -6.74
N SER A 198 -19.30 6.04 -6.54
CA SER A 198 -18.09 5.21 -6.63
C SER A 198 -18.01 4.17 -5.50
N ILE A 199 -18.52 4.50 -4.31
CA ILE A 199 -18.62 3.56 -3.18
C ILE A 199 -19.62 2.44 -3.46
N ARG A 200 -20.74 2.71 -4.15
CA ARG A 200 -21.70 1.66 -4.55
C ARG A 200 -21.22 0.80 -5.72
N HIS A 201 -20.29 1.31 -6.52
CA HIS A 201 -19.72 0.56 -7.64
C HIS A 201 -18.70 -0.50 -7.19
N ALA A 202 -18.01 -0.23 -6.08
CA ALA A 202 -17.12 -1.17 -5.39
C ALA A 202 -17.90 -2.17 -4.53
#